data_AF-D3F976-F1
#
_entry.id   AF-D3F976-F1
#
_cell.length_a   1.000
_cell.length_b   1.000
_cell.length_c   1.000
_cell.angle_alpha   90.00
_cell.angle_beta   90.00
_cell.angle_gamma   90.00
#
_symmetry.space_group_name_H-M   'P 1'
#
loop_
_entity.id
_entity.type
_entity.pdbx_description
1 polymer ?
#
loop_
_entity_poly.entity_id
_entity_poly.type
_entity_poly.pdbx_seq_one_letter_code
_entity_poly.pdbx_strand_id
1 'polypeptide(L)'
;MIPLVLAARRLARALAAVWRDPETKALPVVAGALVLTGTLFYWRFEDWTIVEALYFSVVTLTTVGFGDFTPTTAGTQLFTIVYILTGLGILVALLSSVAQQYLRQRAESRPAGERLRSRRRRAELSEGEAPDQPG
;
A
#
# COMPACT_ATOMS: atom_id res chain seq x y z
N MET A 1 14.15 16.51 23.07
CA MET A 1 13.97 16.82 21.63
C MET A 1 14.71 15.88 20.68
N ILE A 2 15.88 15.34 21.06
CA ILE A 2 16.71 14.44 20.23
C ILE A 2 16.01 13.15 19.71
N PRO A 3 15.22 12.40 20.50
CA PRO A 3 14.55 11.18 20.01
C PRO A 3 13.43 11.47 18.99
N LEU A 4 12.75 12.61 19.12
CA LEU A 4 11.74 13.07 18.16
C LEU A 4 12.39 13.34 16.78
N VAL A 5 13.56 13.97 16.77
CA VAL A 5 14.31 14.29 15.54
C VAL A 5 14.83 13.03 14.85
N LEU A 6 15.28 12.04 15.62
CA LEU A 6 15.72 10.74 15.08
C LEU A 6 14.55 9.92 14.52
N ALA A 7 13.42 9.89 15.23
CA ALA A 7 12.19 9.26 14.76
C ALA A 7 11.68 9.93 13.47
N ALA A 8 11.65 11.27 13.42
CA ALA A 8 11.28 12.04 12.24
C ALA A 8 12.22 11.77 11.06
N ARG A 9 13.54 11.71 11.28
CA ARG A 9 14.52 11.38 10.24
C ARG A 9 14.39 9.93 9.74
N ARG A 10 13.96 9.01 10.59
CA ARG A 10 13.72 7.61 10.22
C ARG A 10 12.44 7.46 9.40
N LEU A 11 11.38 8.17 9.79
CA LEU A 11 10.14 8.29 9.02
C LEU A 11 10.35 8.95 7.66
N ALA A 12 11.10 10.07 7.62
CA ALA A 12 11.43 10.75 6.38
C ALA A 12 12.27 9.88 5.44
N ARG A 13 13.22 9.12 5.97
CA ARG A 13 13.98 8.14 5.18
C ARG A 13 13.13 6.95 4.72
N ALA A 14 12.15 6.51 5.50
CA ALA A 14 11.22 5.47 5.09
C ALA A 14 10.31 5.97 3.94
N LEU A 15 9.76 7.18 4.06
CA LEU A 15 9.02 7.86 2.98
C LEU A 15 9.88 8.06 1.73
N ALA A 16 11.13 8.49 1.88
CA ALA A 16 12.06 8.64 0.77
C ALA A 16 12.50 7.30 0.16
N ALA A 17 12.53 6.21 0.95
CA ALA A 17 12.83 4.87 0.47
C ALA A 17 11.67 4.28 -0.34
N VAL A 18 10.41 4.59 0.02
CA VAL A 18 9.23 4.29 -0.82
C VAL A 18 9.38 4.91 -2.21
N TRP A 19 10.04 6.07 -2.30
CA TRP A 19 10.38 6.75 -3.55
C TRP A 19 11.68 6.26 -4.22
N ARG A 20 12.32 5.18 -3.75
CA ARG A 20 13.58 4.69 -4.32
C ARG A 20 13.40 3.43 -5.17
N ASP A 21 12.47 2.55 -4.83
CA ASP A 21 12.19 1.33 -5.60
C ASP A 21 11.15 1.55 -6.72
N PRO A 22 11.42 1.13 -7.98
CA PRO A 22 10.53 1.35 -9.11
C PRO A 22 9.18 0.64 -8.97
N GLU A 23 9.14 -0.55 -8.37
CA GLU A 23 7.88 -1.27 -8.10
C GLU A 23 7.04 -0.59 -7.02
N THR A 24 7.67 -0.06 -5.97
CA THR A 24 6.95 0.61 -4.86
C THR A 24 6.55 2.03 -5.23
N LYS A 25 7.27 2.69 -6.15
CA LYS A 25 6.93 4.01 -6.71
C LYS A 25 5.69 4.01 -7.59
N ALA A 26 5.41 2.92 -8.31
CA ALA A 26 4.31 2.88 -9.27
C ALA A 26 2.96 3.13 -8.59
N LEU A 27 2.70 2.52 -7.44
CA LEU A 27 1.43 2.65 -6.71
C LEU A 27 1.10 4.08 -6.26
N PRO A 28 1.98 4.81 -5.54
CA PRO A 28 1.71 6.20 -5.16
C PRO A 28 1.68 7.15 -6.37
N VAL A 29 2.43 6.87 -7.44
CA VAL A 29 2.34 7.64 -8.68
C VAL A 29 0.97 7.46 -9.34
N VAL A 30 0.48 6.23 -9.42
CA VAL A 30 -0.86 5.93 -9.95
C VAL A 30 -1.95 6.55 -9.07
N ALA A 31 -1.83 6.48 -7.75
CA ALA A 31 -2.75 7.15 -6.83
C ALA A 31 -2.75 8.67 -7.03
N GLY A 32 -1.58 9.29 -7.17
CA GLY A 32 -1.45 10.71 -7.47
C GLY A 32 -2.06 11.09 -8.82
N ALA A 33 -1.79 10.29 -9.86
CA ALA A 33 -2.39 10.48 -11.19
C ALA A 33 -3.92 10.35 -11.16
N LEU A 34 -4.45 9.42 -10.37
CA LEU A 34 -5.89 9.27 -10.16
C LEU A 34 -6.48 10.52 -9.50
N VAL A 35 -5.87 11.02 -8.42
CA VAL A 35 -6.29 12.27 -7.76
C VAL A 35 -6.28 13.44 -8.74
N LEU A 36 -5.22 13.59 -9.54
CA LEU A 36 -5.14 14.65 -10.54
C LEU A 36 -6.22 14.52 -11.62
N THR A 37 -6.50 13.30 -12.07
CA THR A 37 -7.55 13.01 -13.05
C THR A 37 -8.94 13.35 -12.50
N GLY A 38 -9.23 12.93 -11.25
CA GLY A 38 -10.47 13.30 -10.55
C GLY A 38 -10.59 14.81 -10.37
N THR A 39 -9.52 15.46 -9.93
CA THR A 39 -9.48 16.92 -9.71
C THR A 39 -9.79 17.68 -10.99
N LEU A 40 -9.14 17.31 -12.10
CA LEU A 40 -9.36 17.96 -13.40
C LEU A 40 -10.79 17.74 -13.91
N PHE A 41 -11.35 16.54 -13.68
CA PHE A 41 -12.72 16.22 -14.05
C PHE A 41 -13.73 17.06 -13.26
N TYR A 42 -13.67 17.06 -11.93
CA TYR A 42 -14.62 17.83 -11.11
C TYR A 42 -14.48 19.33 -11.32
N TRP A 43 -13.25 19.85 -11.47
CA TRP A 43 -13.03 21.25 -11.81
C TRP A 43 -13.71 21.64 -13.13
N ARG A 44 -13.78 20.73 -14.10
CA ARG A 44 -14.35 21.01 -15.42
C ARG A 44 -15.87 20.85 -15.49
N PHE A 45 -16.46 20.02 -14.64
CA PHE A 45 -17.87 19.58 -14.78
C PHE A 45 -18.78 19.96 -13.61
N GLU A 46 -18.27 20.30 -12.42
CA GLU A 46 -19.08 20.67 -11.24
C GLU A 46 -18.97 22.16 -10.88
N ASP A 47 -18.33 22.98 -11.73
CA ASP A 47 -18.07 24.41 -11.47
C ASP A 47 -17.37 24.70 -10.13
N TRP A 48 -16.69 23.70 -9.56
CA TRP A 48 -15.88 23.84 -8.36
C TRP A 48 -14.54 24.51 -8.69
N THR A 49 -13.96 25.21 -7.72
CA THR A 49 -12.57 25.64 -7.82
C THR A 49 -11.62 24.44 -7.84
N ILE A 50 -10.40 24.62 -8.35
CA ILE A 50 -9.37 23.55 -8.36
C ILE A 50 -9.12 23.01 -6.94
N VAL A 51 -9.19 23.88 -5.93
CA VAL A 51 -8.95 23.50 -4.53
C VAL A 51 -10.08 22.62 -4.00
N GLU A 52 -11.34 22.96 -4.29
CA GLU A 52 -12.52 22.18 -3.91
C GLU A 52 -12.54 20.82 -4.63
N ALA A 53 -12.23 20.81 -5.92
CA ALA A 53 -12.11 19.58 -6.71
C ALA A 53 -10.99 18.66 -6.21
N LEU A 54 -9.84 19.22 -5.83
CA LEU A 54 -8.72 18.48 -5.24
C LEU A 54 -9.12 17.92 -3.88
N TYR A 55 -9.73 18.76 -3.04
CA TYR A 55 -10.25 18.37 -1.74
C TYR A 55 -11.21 17.19 -1.87
N PHE A 56 -12.24 17.31 -2.70
CA PHE A 56 -13.22 16.24 -2.95
C PHE A 56 -12.55 14.95 -3.44
N SER A 57 -11.63 15.06 -4.39
CA SER A 57 -10.90 13.91 -4.95
C SER A 57 -10.09 13.17 -3.89
N VAL A 58 -9.43 13.90 -3.00
CA VAL A 58 -8.61 13.34 -1.91
C VAL A 58 -9.48 12.73 -0.81
N VAL A 59 -10.50 13.44 -0.30
CA VAL A 59 -11.36 12.92 0.78
C VAL A 59 -12.19 11.73 0.33
N THR A 60 -12.56 11.67 -0.95
CA THR A 60 -13.23 10.52 -1.56
C THR A 60 -12.28 9.33 -1.68
N LEU A 61 -11.07 9.53 -2.21
CA LEU A 61 -10.08 8.46 -2.39
C LEU A 61 -9.57 7.89 -1.07
N THR A 62 -9.43 8.74 -0.05
CA THR A 62 -9.04 8.35 1.32
C THR A 62 -10.19 7.83 2.15
N THR A 63 -11.39 7.71 1.56
CA THR A 63 -12.62 7.23 2.22
C THR A 63 -13.05 8.05 3.44
N VAL A 64 -12.58 9.29 3.56
CA VAL A 64 -13.00 10.22 4.63
C VAL A 64 -14.43 10.70 4.39
N GLY A 65 -14.72 11.15 3.16
CA GLY A 65 -16.08 11.41 2.68
C GLY A 65 -16.94 12.33 3.56
N PHE A 66 -16.51 13.58 3.78
CA PHE A 66 -17.27 14.54 4.62
C PHE A 66 -18.68 14.87 4.11
N GLY A 67 -18.93 14.74 2.80
CA GLY A 67 -20.25 14.95 2.19
C GLY A 67 -20.65 16.43 2.06
N ASP A 68 -19.70 17.35 2.23
CA ASP A 68 -19.82 18.79 2.02
C ASP A 68 -19.86 19.17 0.53
N PHE A 69 -19.13 18.44 -0.30
CA PHE A 69 -19.21 18.52 -1.76
C PHE A 69 -19.76 17.20 -2.31
N THR A 70 -20.73 17.27 -3.22
CA THR A 70 -21.32 16.10 -3.87
C THR A 70 -21.61 16.37 -5.34
N PRO A 71 -21.31 15.41 -6.24
CA PRO A 71 -21.58 15.58 -7.66
C PRO A 71 -23.08 15.76 -7.92
N THR A 72 -23.42 16.79 -8.69
CA THR A 72 -24.80 17.24 -8.92
C THR A 72 -25.44 16.63 -10.16
N THR A 73 -24.63 16.20 -11.14
CA THR A 73 -25.12 15.66 -12.41
C THR A 73 -25.06 14.14 -12.46
N ALA A 74 -25.93 13.49 -13.24
CA ALA A 74 -25.89 12.04 -13.43
C ALA A 74 -24.55 11.55 -14.01
N GLY A 75 -23.92 12.33 -14.90
CA GLY A 75 -22.65 11.98 -15.51
C GLY A 75 -21.48 12.00 -14.53
N THR A 76 -21.42 13.03 -13.68
CA THR A 76 -20.38 13.16 -12.64
C THR A 76 -20.60 12.18 -11.49
N GLN A 77 -21.85 11.84 -11.16
CA GLN A 77 -22.18 10.75 -10.23
C GLN A 77 -21.67 9.40 -10.73
N LEU A 78 -21.93 9.07 -12.01
CA LEU A 78 -21.43 7.83 -12.61
C LEU A 78 -19.90 7.77 -12.60
N PHE A 79 -19.24 8.87 -12.97
CA PHE A 79 -17.78 8.98 -12.87
C PHE A 79 -17.30 8.74 -11.44
N THR A 80 -17.97 9.33 -10.45
CA THR A 80 -17.61 9.20 -9.03
C THR A 80 -17.70 7.74 -8.56
N ILE A 81 -18.70 6.98 -9.01
CA ILE A 81 -18.81 5.55 -8.71
C ILE A 81 -17.59 4.79 -9.23
N VAL A 82 -17.23 4.99 -10.50
CA VAL A 82 -16.07 4.34 -11.12
C VAL A 82 -14.76 4.78 -10.45
N TYR A 83 -14.66 6.07 -10.10
CA TYR A 83 -13.53 6.66 -9.40
C TYR A 83 -13.31 6.01 -8.04
N ILE A 84 -14.37 5.83 -7.24
CA ILE A 84 -14.31 5.17 -5.92
C ILE A 84 -13.89 3.71 -6.06
N LEU A 85 -14.46 2.96 -7.01
CA LEU A 85 -14.11 1.56 -7.23
C LEU A 85 -12.64 1.39 -7.61
N THR A 86 -12.15 2.25 -8.50
CA THR A 86 -10.73 2.27 -8.92
C THR A 86 -9.83 2.67 -7.75
N GLY A 87 -10.23 3.69 -7.01
CA GLY A 87 -9.53 4.19 -5.85
C GLY A 87 -9.38 3.16 -4.73
N LEU A 88 -10.44 2.41 -4.44
CA LEU A 88 -10.42 1.34 -3.44
C LEU A 88 -9.43 0.23 -3.83
N GLY A 89 -9.39 -0.17 -5.10
CA GLY A 89 -8.42 -1.15 -5.60
C GLY A 89 -6.97 -0.71 -5.39
N ILE A 90 -6.67 0.56 -5.69
CA ILE A 90 -5.34 1.14 -5.48
C ILE A 90 -5.01 1.23 -3.98
N LEU A 91 -5.97 1.61 -3.14
CA LEU A 91 -5.79 1.68 -1.70
C LEU A 91 -5.44 0.30 -1.12
N VAL A 92 -6.17 -0.75 -1.51
CA VAL A 92 -5.87 -2.14 -1.11
C VAL A 92 -4.49 -2.58 -1.60
N ALA A 93 -4.11 -2.24 -2.82
CA ALA A 93 -2.79 -2.55 -3.36
C ALA A 93 -1.66 -1.85 -2.58
N LEU A 94 -1.85 -0.58 -2.21
CA LEU A 94 -0.93 0.18 -1.37
C LEU A 94 -0.76 -0.47 0.01
N LEU A 95 -1.86 -0.80 0.69
CA LEU A 95 -1.80 -1.51 1.98
C LEU A 95 -1.09 -2.86 1.86
N SER A 96 -1.38 -3.61 0.79
CA SER A 96 -0.76 -4.91 0.53
C SER A 96 0.75 -4.79 0.30
N SER A 97 1.19 -3.76 -0.43
CA SER A 97 2.61 -3.49 -0.66
C SER A 97 3.36 -3.23 0.64
N VAL A 98 2.79 -2.38 1.51
CA VAL A 98 3.38 -2.09 2.83
C VAL A 98 3.41 -3.34 3.71
N ALA A 99 2.34 -4.13 3.72
CA ALA A 99 2.28 -5.38 4.46
C ALA A 99 3.36 -6.37 3.97
N GLN A 100 3.55 -6.51 2.66
CA GLN A 100 4.59 -7.36 2.09
C GLN A 100 6.00 -6.88 2.46
N GLN A 101 6.27 -5.57 2.41
CA GLN A 101 7.57 -5.03 2.84
C GLN A 101 7.84 -5.33 4.32
N TYR A 102 6.84 -5.16 5.18
CA TYR A 102 6.95 -5.49 6.60
C TYR A 102 7.21 -6.99 6.84
N LEU A 103 6.51 -7.86 6.11
CA LEU A 103 6.70 -9.31 6.18
C LEU A 103 8.08 -9.74 5.64
N ARG A 104 8.56 -9.12 4.56
CA ARG A 104 9.91 -9.35 4.00
C ARG A 104 10.99 -8.99 5.01
N GLN A 105 10.90 -7.81 5.63
CA GLN A 105 11.83 -7.39 6.69
C GLN A 105 11.84 -8.39 7.86
N ARG A 106 10.68 -8.89 8.30
CA ARG A 106 10.60 -9.93 9.33
C ARG A 106 11.18 -11.27 8.87
N ALA A 107 10.98 -11.66 7.62
CA ALA A 107 11.49 -12.93 7.07
C ALA A 107 13.00 -12.93 6.88
N GLU A 108 13.60 -11.77 6.59
CA GLU A 108 15.04 -11.54 6.55
C GLU A 108 15.65 -11.44 7.94
N SER A 109 14.92 -10.85 8.89
CA SER A 109 15.33 -10.76 10.30
C SER A 109 15.21 -12.09 11.05
N ARG A 110 14.59 -13.13 10.46
CA ARG A 110 14.61 -14.49 11.04
C ARG A 110 16.06 -14.98 11.03
N PRO A 111 16.67 -15.23 12.21
CA PRO A 111 18.07 -15.60 12.29
C PRO A 111 18.32 -16.87 11.48
N ALA A 112 19.36 -16.85 10.63
CA ALA A 112 19.72 -17.96 9.75
C ALA A 112 19.86 -19.32 10.49
N GLY A 113 20.17 -19.28 11.80
CA GLY A 113 20.21 -20.45 12.67
C GLY A 113 18.89 -21.22 12.78
N GLU A 114 17.73 -20.57 12.61
CA GLU A 114 16.41 -21.22 12.71
C GLU A 114 16.06 -22.01 11.43
N ARG A 115 16.52 -21.53 10.27
CA ARG A 115 16.42 -22.24 8.98
C ARG A 115 17.32 -23.47 8.94
N LEU A 116 18.52 -23.40 9.53
CA LEU A 116 19.38 -24.57 9.69
C LEU A 116 18.81 -25.59 10.68
N ARG A 117 18.27 -25.15 11.83
CA ARG A 117 17.66 -26.06 12.82
C ARG A 117 16.48 -26.83 12.24
N SER A 118 15.64 -26.19 11.44
CA SER A 118 14.51 -26.85 10.78
C SER A 118 14.93 -27.81 9.65
N ARG A 119 15.98 -27.48 8.90
CA ARG A 119 16.59 -28.41 7.91
C ARG A 119 17.26 -29.60 8.58
N ARG A 120 18.03 -29.36 9.65
CA ARG A 120 18.72 -30.41 10.42
C ARG A 120 17.71 -31.36 11.07
N ARG A 121 16.67 -30.82 11.72
CA ARG A 121 15.58 -31.61 12.32
C ARG A 121 14.81 -32.42 11.28
N ARG A 122 14.65 -31.92 10.04
CA ARG A 122 14.05 -32.68 8.94
C ARG A 122 14.95 -33.80 8.41
N ALA A 123 16.27 -33.58 8.36
CA ALA A 123 17.22 -34.61 7.98
C ALA A 123 17.28 -35.72 9.04
N GLU A 124 17.31 -35.36 10.32
CA GLU A 124 17.29 -36.30 11.45
C GLU A 124 16.01 -37.16 11.47
N LEU A 125 14.84 -36.58 11.16
CA LEU A 125 13.59 -37.33 11.03
C LEU A 125 13.55 -38.25 9.79
N SER A 126 14.28 -37.92 8.73
CA SER A 126 14.39 -38.76 7.53
C SER A 126 15.39 -39.91 7.71
N GLU A 127 16.42 -39.72 8.52
CA GLU A 127 17.37 -40.78 8.89
C GLU A 127 16.78 -41.74 9.94
N GLY A 128 15.94 -41.25 10.85
CA GLY A 128 15.23 -42.08 11.82
C GLY A 128 14.08 -42.92 11.25
N GLU A 129 13.63 -42.64 10.03
CA GLU A 129 12.55 -43.37 9.33
C GLU A 129 13.09 -44.38 8.30
N ALA A 130 14.41 -44.57 8.21
CA ALA A 130 14.97 -45.63 7.38
C ALA A 130 14.49 -46.99 7.92
N PRO A 131 13.72 -47.79 7.16
CA PRO A 131 13.18 -49.04 7.65
C PRO A 131 14.34 -49.99 7.91
N ASP A 132 14.53 -50.35 9.19
CA ASP A 132 15.31 -51.50 9.61
C ASP A 132 14.65 -52.73 8.98
N GLN A 133 15.07 -53.08 7.77
CA GLN A 133 14.69 -54.32 7.11
C GLN A 133 15.73 -55.37 7.51
N PRO A 134 15.44 -56.22 8.52
CA PRO A 134 16.24 -57.41 8.74
C PRO A 134 16.06 -58.34 7.54
N GLY A 135 17.18 -58.81 7.00
CA GLY A 135 17.26 -59.74 5.87
C GLY A 135 16.77 -61.15 6.18
#